data_AF-A0A662CIA3-F1
#
_entry.id   AF-A0A662CIA3-F1
#
_cell.length_a   1.000
_cell.length_b   1.000
_cell.length_c   1.000
_cell.angle_alpha   90.00
_cell.angle_beta   90.00
_cell.angle_gamma   90.00
#
_symmetry.space_group_name_H-M   'P 1'
#
loop_
_entity.id
_entity.type
_entity.pdbx_description
1 polymer ?
#
loop_
_entity_poly.entity_id
_entity_poly.type
_entity_poly.pdbx_seq_one_letter_code
_entity_poly.pdbx_strand_id
1 'polypeptide(L)' 'MNVRRYLEMGLTVVVFLLFLTGISMAKVTGVCSNCHTMHNSQGGSVMAFDGSGPYRALTRGDCIGCHGNTS' A
#
# COMPACT_ATOMS: atom_id res chain seq x y z
N MET A 1 -25.49 21.07 30.49
CA MET A 1 -24.64 20.15 29.70
C MET A 1 -25.13 20.15 28.26
N ASN A 2 -24.31 20.61 27.32
CA ASN A 2 -24.75 20.86 25.94
C ASN A 2 -24.72 19.57 25.10
N VAL A 3 -25.54 18.58 25.45
CA VAL A 3 -25.65 17.27 24.76
C VAL A 3 -25.81 17.44 23.25
N ARG A 4 -26.57 18.45 22.82
CA ARG A 4 -26.72 18.82 21.40
C ARG A 4 -25.41 19.18 20.71
N ARG A 5 -24.52 19.93 21.39
CA ARG A 5 -23.21 20.31 20.82
C ARG A 5 -22.28 19.11 20.70
N TYR A 6 -22.33 18.17 21.65
CA TYR A 6 -21.56 16.93 21.56
C TYR A 6 -22.05 16.01 20.43
N LEU A 7 -23.37 15.95 20.19
CA LEU A 7 -23.95 15.21 19.06
C LEU A 7 -23.52 15.81 17.71
N GLU A 8 -23.57 17.14 17.57
CA GLU A 8 -23.12 17.83 16.35
C GLU A 8 -21.61 17.62 16.10
N MET A 9 -20.79 17.68 17.15
CA MET A 9 -19.35 17.44 17.07
C MET A 9 -19.03 15.97 16.71
N GLY A 10 -19.76 15.02 17.30
CA GLY A 10 -19.62 13.59 16.99
C GLY A 10 -19.99 13.29 15.53
N LEU A 11 -21.10 13.85 15.04
CA LEU A 11 -21.54 13.66 13.67
C LEU A 11 -20.54 14.22 12.66
N THR A 12 -20.00 15.42 12.91
CA THR A 12 -19.00 16.03 12.02
C THR A 12 -17.72 15.21 11.95
N VAL A 13 -17.25 14.65 13.06
CA VAL A 13 -16.09 13.74 13.09
C VAL A 13 -16.36 12.46 12.29
N VAL A 14 -17.52 11.83 12.48
CA VAL A 14 -17.89 10.60 11.75
C VAL A 14 -17.95 10.86 10.24
N VAL A 15 -18.60 11.95 9.82
CA VAL A 15 -18.68 12.34 8.41
C VAL A 15 -17.28 12.58 7.82
N PHE A 16 -16.40 13.28 8.54
CA PHE A 16 -15.01 13.49 8.10
C PHE A 16 -14.23 12.19 7.92
N LEU A 17 -14.38 11.23 8.85
CA LEU A 17 -13.72 9.93 8.76
C LEU A 17 -14.20 9.10 7.55
N LEU A 18 -15.48 9.21 7.19
CA LEU A 18 -16.01 8.52 6.00
C LEU A 18 -15.39 9.02 4.70
N PHE A 19 -15.11 10.32 4.57
CA PHE A 19 -14.43 10.89 3.40
C PHE A 19 -12.98 10.44 3.22
N LEU A 20 -12.29 10.00 4.29
CA LEU A 20 -10.91 9.52 4.23
C LEU A 20 -10.78 8.10 3.64
N THR A 21 -11.87 7.34 3.56
CA THR A 21 -11.84 5.95 3.06
C THR A 21 -11.60 5.82 1.56
N GLY A 22 -11.83 6.87 0.78
CA GLY A 22 -11.72 6.87 -0.68
C GLY A 22 -10.32 7.16 -1.25
N ILE A 23 -9.32 7.44 -0.41
CA ILE A 23 -7.99 7.92 -0.85
C ILE A 23 -6.98 6.76 -1.05
N SER A 24 -7.40 5.49 -1.02
CA SER A 24 -6.49 4.37 -1.26
C SER A 24 -6.27 4.14 -2.77
N MET A 25 -5.51 5.04 -3.39
CA MET A 25 -5.03 4.95 -4.78
C MET A 25 -3.76 4.08 -4.89
N ALA A 26 -3.66 2.99 -4.13
CA ALA A 26 -2.49 2.11 -4.16
C ALA A 26 -2.57 1.13 -5.34
N LYS A 27 -2.88 1.62 -6.55
CA LYS A 27 -2.80 0.79 -7.75
C LYS A 27 -1.37 0.83 -8.26
N VAL A 28 -0.68 -0.31 -8.16
CA VAL A 28 0.61 -0.51 -8.82
C VAL A 28 0.38 -0.50 -10.34
N THR A 29 1.07 0.39 -11.04
CA THR A 29 1.03 0.50 -12.50
C THR A 29 2.46 0.58 -13.03
N GLY A 30 2.68 0.16 -14.27
CA GLY A 30 4.01 0.19 -14.90
C GLY A 30 4.44 -1.18 -15.38
N VAL A 31 5.75 -1.36 -15.55
CA VAL A 31 6.32 -2.62 -16.03
C VAL A 31 6.21 -3.69 -14.95
N CYS A 32 5.82 -4.90 -15.33
CA CYS A 32 5.65 -6.01 -14.38
C CYS A 32 6.90 -6.25 -13.51
N SER A 33 8.10 -6.08 -14.06
CA SER A 33 9.38 -6.27 -13.35
C SER A 33 9.66 -5.23 -12.26
N ASN A 34 8.87 -4.16 -12.18
CA ASN A 34 8.98 -3.20 -11.07
C ASN A 34 8.56 -3.87 -9.76
N CYS A 35 7.56 -4.76 -9.79
CA CYS A 35 7.03 -5.44 -8.61
C CYS A 35 7.22 -6.95 -8.63
N HIS A 36 7.36 -7.56 -9.81
CA HIS A 36 7.51 -9.00 -9.97
C HIS A 36 8.93 -9.42 -10.37
N THR A 37 9.29 -10.63 -10.01
CA THR A 37 10.49 -11.35 -10.42
C THR A 37 10.12 -12.81 -10.65
N MET A 38 10.68 -13.45 -11.67
CA MET A 38 10.38 -14.86 -11.91
C MET A 38 11.06 -15.77 -10.87
N HIS A 39 12.33 -15.49 -10.54
CA HIS A 39 13.16 -16.39 -9.73
C HIS A 39 14.00 -15.67 -8.65
N ASN A 40 13.63 -14.44 -8.26
CA ASN A 40 14.43 -13.58 -7.39
C ASN A 40 15.89 -13.39 -7.88
N SER A 41 16.14 -13.50 -9.19
CA SER A 41 17.46 -13.34 -9.79
C SER A 41 17.35 -12.77 -11.20
N GLN A 42 18.14 -11.74 -11.49
CA GLN A 42 18.29 -11.17 -12.84
C GLN A 42 19.74 -10.73 -13.02
N GLY A 43 20.40 -11.21 -14.08
CA GLY A 43 21.82 -10.89 -14.32
C GLY A 43 22.76 -11.35 -13.19
N GLY A 44 22.38 -12.41 -12.47
CA GLY A 44 23.14 -12.93 -11.32
C GLY A 44 22.97 -12.14 -10.02
N SER A 45 22.13 -11.09 -10.01
CA SER A 45 21.84 -10.28 -8.82
C SER A 45 20.48 -10.62 -8.24
N VAL A 46 20.37 -10.54 -6.91
CA VAL A 46 19.10 -10.70 -6.19
C VAL A 46 18.14 -9.57 -6.56
N MET A 47 16.88 -9.90 -6.83
CA MET A 47 15.88 -8.94 -7.32
C MET A 47 15.00 -8.34 -6.22
N ALA A 48 14.89 -9.02 -5.08
CA ALA A 48 14.13 -8.56 -3.94
C ALA A 48 14.64 -7.23 -3.39
N PHE A 49 13.71 -6.37 -2.97
CA PHE A 49 14.03 -5.01 -2.53
C PHE A 49 14.90 -4.96 -1.28
N ASP A 50 14.73 -5.90 -0.35
CA ASP A 50 15.53 -6.02 0.87
C ASP A 50 16.61 -7.10 0.76
N GLY A 51 16.81 -7.67 -0.44
CA GLY A 51 17.72 -8.79 -0.68
C GLY A 51 17.25 -10.13 -0.11
N SER A 52 16.09 -10.17 0.56
CA SER A 52 15.49 -11.38 1.11
C SER A 52 14.45 -11.95 0.14
N GLY A 53 14.28 -13.26 0.09
CA GLY A 53 13.30 -13.88 -0.81
C GLY A 53 13.65 -15.33 -1.11
N PRO A 54 12.85 -16.02 -1.94
CA PRO A 54 11.74 -15.50 -2.75
C PRO A 54 10.46 -15.17 -1.95
N TYR A 55 9.63 -14.27 -2.48
CA TYR A 55 8.30 -13.95 -1.94
C TYR A 55 7.18 -14.69 -2.67
N ARG A 56 6.00 -14.70 -2.04
CA ARG A 56 4.77 -15.23 -2.66
C ARG A 56 4.44 -14.51 -3.96
N ALA A 57 3.76 -15.21 -4.87
CA ALA A 57 3.27 -14.63 -6.13
C ALA A 57 4.36 -13.93 -6.99
N LEU A 58 5.60 -14.41 -6.89
CA LEU A 58 6.70 -13.94 -7.73
C LEU A 58 6.93 -12.42 -7.56
N THR A 59 6.73 -11.88 -6.36
CA THR A 59 6.98 -10.46 -6.09
C THR A 59 8.42 -10.21 -5.61
N ARG A 60 8.87 -8.97 -5.75
CA ARG A 60 10.17 -8.48 -5.27
C ARG A 60 10.13 -8.03 -3.81
N GLY A 61 8.97 -8.13 -3.17
CA GLY A 61 8.71 -7.74 -1.78
C GLY A 61 7.27 -8.02 -1.37
N ASP A 62 6.95 -7.66 -0.13
CA ASP A 62 5.59 -7.68 0.40
C ASP A 62 4.75 -6.48 -0.06
N CYS A 63 3.53 -6.35 0.49
CA CYS A 63 2.58 -5.30 0.17
C CYS A 63 3.23 -3.90 0.15
N ILE A 64 3.99 -3.54 1.19
CA ILE A 64 4.65 -2.23 1.29
C ILE A 64 5.79 -2.09 0.26
N GLY A 65 6.47 -3.18 -0.10
CA GLY A 65 7.53 -3.16 -1.09
C GLY A 65 7.03 -2.74 -2.48
N CYS A 66 5.83 -3.19 -2.88
CA CYS A 66 5.23 -2.86 -4.17
C CYS A 66 4.31 -1.64 -4.12
N HIS A 67 3.51 -1.48 -3.05
CA HIS A 67 2.52 -0.40 -2.91
C HIS A 67 3.06 0.87 -2.23
N GLY A 68 4.27 0.82 -1.64
CA GLY A 68 4.95 1.96 -1.03
C GLY A 68 6.15 2.47 -1.85
N ASN A 69 6.51 1.78 -2.93
CA ASN A 69 7.58 2.21 -3.82
C ASN A 69 7.02 3.13 -4.91
N THR A 70 7.78 4.15 -5.31
CA THR A 70 7.45 5.08 -6.39
C THR A 70 7.85 4.57 -7.78
N SER A 71 8.20 3.28 -7.89
CA SER A 71 8.79 2.64 -9.08
C SER A 71 7.76 1.90 -9.92
#